data_AF-B0E9G4-F1
#
_entry.id   AF-B0E9G4-F1
#
_cell.length_a   1.000
_cell.length_b   1.000
_cell.length_c   1.000
_cell.angle_alpha   90.00
_cell.angle_beta   90.00
_cell.angle_gamma   90.00
#
_symmetry.space_group_name_H-M   'P 1'
#
loop_
_entity.id
_entity.type
_entity.pdbx_description
1 polymer ?
#
loop_
_entity_poly.entity_id
_entity_poly.type
_entity_poly.pdbx_seq_one_letter_code
_entity_poly.pdbx_strand_id
1 'polypeptide(L)'
;MKELKEQNKETTMISLQVTPTQIEEVVSRWTGIPVTKMNQTEKTRLMKLEEELHKRVIGQNEAVTAVSDAIIRSRGGLGNEKRPTGSFMFLGPSGVGKTELAKALAVELFDDEQNIRQLTEAIRRKPYSVILFDEMKKHIHKLTDGRGRTVDFKNTIVIMTSNLGSEIIMKGVETEGQVSRKVKETVMEIVKKTFKPEFLNRLDDIIIFSPLSEKELKEIVKLQMGEVIKMIKKRYPLSEVEMTESAIEGIIKSGYSIAYGARPMRRYIEKTVVTSITKSIISGMMKEKNKIQIEYENDKIQVKITDK
;
A
#
# COMPACT_ATOMS: atom_id res chain seq x y z
N MET A 1 -50.55 44.37 1.18
CA MET A 1 -49.58 44.33 0.07
C MET A 1 -48.32 45.14 0.42
N LYS A 2 -47.55 44.72 1.42
CA LYS A 2 -46.30 45.39 1.81
C LYS A 2 -45.22 44.42 2.32
N GLU A 3 -45.27 43.17 1.88
CA GLU A 3 -44.38 42.08 2.34
C GLU A 3 -43.85 41.20 1.19
N LEU A 4 -43.63 41.76 -0.01
CA LEU A 4 -43.18 40.95 -1.16
C LEU A 4 -42.13 41.65 -2.04
N LYS A 5 -41.26 42.47 -1.44
CA LYS A 5 -40.17 43.14 -2.20
C LYS A 5 -38.79 43.14 -1.55
N GLU A 6 -38.54 42.30 -0.54
CA GLU A 6 -37.27 42.35 0.21
C GLU A 6 -36.51 41.02 0.32
N GLN A 7 -36.71 40.09 -0.62
CA GLN A 7 -36.10 38.75 -0.54
C GLN A 7 -35.19 38.32 -1.69
N ASN A 8 -34.73 39.21 -2.57
CA ASN A 8 -33.74 38.84 -3.61
C ASN A 8 -32.48 39.73 -3.57
N LYS A 9 -31.78 39.69 -2.42
CA LYS A 9 -30.47 40.32 -2.24
C LYS A 9 -29.39 39.31 -1.85
N GLU A 10 -29.40 38.15 -2.49
CA GLU A 10 -28.24 37.25 -2.57
C GLU A 10 -27.94 36.96 -4.03
N THR A 11 -27.59 38.01 -4.76
CA THR A 11 -27.00 37.88 -6.09
C THR A 11 -25.60 37.31 -5.89
N THR A 12 -25.43 36.03 -6.23
CA THR A 12 -24.13 35.39 -6.43
C THR A 12 -23.27 36.32 -7.29
N MET A 13 -22.22 36.91 -6.70
CA MET A 13 -21.25 37.72 -7.45
C MET A 13 -20.47 36.78 -8.36
N ILE A 14 -20.93 36.61 -9.60
CA ILE A 14 -20.14 35.98 -10.65
C ILE A 14 -19.06 36.99 -11.03
N SER A 15 -17.82 36.76 -10.58
CA SER A 15 -16.69 37.56 -11.03
C SER A 15 -16.46 37.31 -12.53
N LEU A 16 -16.60 38.34 -13.35
CA LEU A 16 -16.35 38.29 -14.80
C LEU A 16 -14.87 38.10 -15.18
N GLN A 17 -13.97 38.05 -14.20
CA GLN A 17 -12.54 37.83 -14.39
C GLN A 17 -12.14 36.46 -13.88
N VAL A 18 -11.42 35.72 -14.72
CA VAL A 18 -10.82 34.45 -14.37
C VAL A 18 -9.55 34.71 -13.56
N THR A 19 -9.51 34.24 -12.32
CA THR A 19 -8.32 34.38 -11.46
C THR A 19 -7.31 33.26 -11.71
N PRO A 20 -6.01 33.45 -11.43
CA PRO A 20 -5.01 32.39 -11.52
C PRO A 20 -5.40 31.14 -10.71
N THR A 21 -6.02 31.32 -9.54
CA THR A 21 -6.52 30.22 -8.70
C THR A 21 -7.63 29.41 -9.38
N GLN A 22 -8.54 30.07 -10.10
CA GLN A 22 -9.58 29.38 -10.89
C GLN A 22 -8.98 28.60 -12.07
N ILE A 23 -7.93 29.13 -12.71
CA ILE A 23 -7.19 28.42 -13.76
C ILE A 23 -6.50 27.19 -13.15
N GLU A 24 -5.85 27.34 -12.01
CA GLU A 24 -5.18 26.25 -11.28
C GLU A 24 -6.18 25.14 -10.89
N GLU A 25 -7.35 25.48 -10.35
CA GLU A 25 -8.38 24.49 -10.02
C GLU A 25 -8.89 23.72 -11.24
N VAL A 26 -9.14 24.41 -12.36
CA VAL A 26 -9.60 23.78 -13.60
C VAL A 26 -8.51 22.90 -14.21
N VAL A 27 -7.27 23.38 -14.27
CA VAL A 27 -6.12 22.62 -14.77
C VAL A 27 -5.87 21.41 -13.88
N SER A 28 -5.94 21.55 -12.56
CA SER A 28 -5.82 20.45 -11.61
C SER A 28 -6.90 19.39 -11.82
N ARG A 29 -8.16 19.81 -12.01
CA ARG A 29 -9.28 18.90 -12.29
C ARG A 29 -9.15 18.20 -13.64
N TRP A 30 -8.66 18.88 -14.67
CA TRP A 30 -8.51 18.32 -16.02
C TRP A 30 -7.32 17.37 -16.15
N THR A 31 -6.20 17.71 -15.52
CA THR A 31 -4.94 16.97 -15.67
C THR A 31 -4.70 15.98 -14.53
N GLY A 32 -5.42 16.12 -13.42
CA GLY A 32 -5.10 15.45 -12.15
C GLY A 32 -3.85 16.01 -11.47
N ILE A 33 -3.31 17.15 -11.95
CA ILE A 33 -2.08 17.77 -11.44
C ILE A 33 -2.41 18.91 -10.48
N PRO A 34 -2.23 18.76 -9.15
CA PRO A 34 -2.30 19.90 -8.24
C PRO A 34 -1.25 20.95 -8.59
N VAL A 35 -1.71 21.98 -9.31
CA VAL A 35 -0.97 23.21 -9.67
C VAL A 35 -1.14 24.31 -8.61
N THR A 36 -2.05 24.12 -7.66
CA THR A 36 -2.25 25.02 -6.52
C THR A 36 -1.14 24.87 -5.49
N LYS A 37 -0.84 25.96 -4.75
CA LYS A 37 -0.08 25.84 -3.49
C LYS A 37 -0.75 24.83 -2.58
N MET A 38 0.07 23.98 -1.95
CA MET A 38 -0.37 22.89 -1.09
C MET A 38 -1.39 23.36 -0.05
N ASN A 39 -2.63 22.85 -0.14
CA ASN A 39 -3.70 23.28 0.75
C ASN A 39 -3.50 22.71 2.17
N GLN A 40 -4.13 23.29 3.19
CA GLN A 40 -3.98 22.83 4.58
C GLN A 40 -4.32 21.34 4.73
N THR A 41 -5.35 20.87 4.02
CA THR A 41 -5.74 19.45 4.01
C THR A 41 -4.65 18.54 3.44
N GLU A 42 -4.02 18.91 2.32
CA GLU A 42 -2.93 18.13 1.72
C GLU A 42 -1.71 18.09 2.62
N LYS A 43 -1.37 19.21 3.27
CA LYS A 43 -0.29 19.26 4.27
C LYS A 43 -0.56 18.30 5.42
N THR A 44 -1.76 18.31 5.99
CA THR A 44 -2.12 17.39 7.07
C THR A 44 -2.05 15.93 6.61
N ARG A 45 -2.51 15.63 5.38
CA ARG A 45 -2.42 14.28 4.80
C ARG A 45 -0.97 13.82 4.68
N LEU A 46 -0.09 14.66 4.14
CA LEU A 46 1.34 14.32 4.00
C LEU A 46 2.04 14.16 5.35
N MET A 47 1.69 14.96 6.35
CA MET A 47 2.26 14.82 7.70
C MET A 47 1.85 13.53 8.41
N LYS A 48 0.75 12.89 7.98
CA LYS A 48 0.26 11.61 8.51
C LYS A 48 0.53 10.43 7.59
N LEU A 49 1.25 10.64 6.49
CA LEU A 49 1.44 9.64 5.44
C LEU A 49 2.04 8.33 5.99
N GLU A 50 3.06 8.42 6.85
CA GLU A 50 3.68 7.24 7.46
C GLU A 50 2.70 6.44 8.34
N GLU A 51 1.88 7.12 9.15
CA GLU A 51 0.84 6.50 9.96
C GLU A 51 -0.21 5.79 9.10
N GLU A 52 -0.67 6.44 8.02
CA GLU A 52 -1.64 5.87 7.09
C GLU A 52 -1.07 4.65 6.34
N LEU A 53 0.19 4.71 5.92
CA LEU A 53 0.87 3.57 5.29
C LEU A 53 0.99 2.37 6.25
N HIS A 54 1.29 2.62 7.53
CA HIS A 54 1.40 1.58 8.55
C HIS A 54 0.09 0.87 8.89
N LYS A 55 -1.07 1.46 8.56
CA LYS A 55 -2.37 0.75 8.66
C LYS A 55 -2.44 -0.46 7.73
N ARG A 56 -1.67 -0.48 6.63
CA ARG A 56 -1.62 -1.57 5.66
C ARG A 56 -0.29 -2.32 5.67
N VAL A 57 0.81 -1.61 5.90
CA VAL A 57 2.17 -2.16 5.89
C VAL A 57 2.65 -2.32 7.32
N ILE A 58 2.59 -3.55 7.80
CA ILE A 58 3.07 -3.91 9.13
C ILE A 58 4.60 -4.06 9.10
N GLY A 59 5.27 -3.38 10.02
CA GLY A 59 6.72 -3.33 10.08
C GLY A 59 7.34 -2.54 8.92
N GLN A 60 8.55 -2.93 8.52
CA GLN A 60 9.27 -2.31 7.40
C GLN A 60 9.46 -0.79 7.55
N ASN A 61 9.65 -0.31 8.78
CA ASN A 61 9.67 1.13 9.12
C ASN A 61 10.65 1.92 8.25
N GLU A 62 11.88 1.42 8.05
CA GLU A 62 12.89 2.05 7.17
C GLU A 62 12.35 2.29 5.75
N ALA A 63 11.57 1.35 5.21
CA ALA A 63 10.98 1.48 3.89
C ALA A 63 9.86 2.53 3.86
N VAL A 64 9.00 2.54 4.88
CA VAL A 64 7.87 3.48 4.98
C VAL A 64 8.38 4.91 5.17
N THR A 65 9.33 5.12 6.08
CA THR A 65 9.95 6.43 6.35
C THR A 65 10.66 6.96 5.09
N ALA A 66 11.51 6.15 4.45
CA ALA A 66 12.27 6.59 3.27
C ALA A 66 11.36 7.01 2.09
N VAL A 67 10.27 6.28 1.86
CA VAL A 67 9.28 6.62 0.84
C VAL A 67 8.53 7.90 1.21
N SER A 68 8.07 8.01 2.46
CA SER A 68 7.32 9.17 2.96
C SER A 68 8.16 10.45 2.87
N ASP A 69 9.42 10.40 3.31
CA ASP A 69 10.33 11.54 3.27
C ASP A 69 10.61 12.04 1.85
N ALA A 70 10.79 11.12 0.89
CA ALA A 70 11.00 11.48 -0.50
C ALA A 70 9.77 12.19 -1.11
N ILE A 71 8.57 11.72 -0.78
CA ILE A 71 7.32 12.36 -1.22
C ILE A 71 7.17 13.74 -0.57
N ILE A 72 7.44 13.86 0.72
CA ILE A 72 7.39 15.14 1.44
C ILE A 72 8.39 16.14 0.84
N ARG A 73 9.63 15.72 0.55
CA ARG A 73 10.64 16.56 -0.11
C ARG A 73 10.18 17.04 -1.49
N SER A 74 9.65 16.13 -2.31
CA SER A 74 9.18 16.47 -3.65
C SER A 74 8.00 17.43 -3.60
N ARG A 75 7.00 17.15 -2.75
CA ARG A 75 5.82 18.00 -2.57
C ARG A 75 6.17 19.35 -1.96
N GLY A 76 7.14 19.39 -1.04
CA GLY A 76 7.64 20.62 -0.42
C GLY A 76 8.41 21.55 -1.37
N GLY A 77 8.57 21.18 -2.64
CA GLY A 77 9.31 21.98 -3.64
C GLY A 77 10.83 21.87 -3.49
N LEU A 78 11.32 20.94 -2.65
CA LEU A 78 12.75 20.68 -2.46
C LEU A 78 13.27 19.52 -3.33
N GLY A 79 12.40 18.94 -4.16
CA GLY A 79 12.74 17.88 -5.10
C GLY A 79 13.30 18.38 -6.42
N ASN A 80 13.91 17.48 -7.20
CA ASN A 80 14.40 17.78 -8.54
C ASN A 80 13.25 17.74 -9.56
N GLU A 81 12.96 18.87 -10.20
CA GLU A 81 11.86 19.00 -11.16
C GLU A 81 11.97 18.13 -12.42
N LYS A 82 13.16 17.62 -12.75
CA LYS A 82 13.40 16.77 -13.92
C LYS A 82 13.36 15.27 -13.59
N ARG A 83 13.08 14.91 -12.33
CA ARG A 83 13.03 13.54 -11.84
C ARG A 83 11.62 13.18 -11.39
N PRO A 84 11.28 11.87 -11.31
CA PRO A 84 10.07 11.43 -10.64
C PRO A 84 9.97 11.96 -9.21
N THR A 85 8.75 12.00 -8.67
CA THR A 85 8.46 12.38 -7.27
C THR A 85 9.23 11.49 -6.28
N GLY A 86 9.41 10.22 -6.64
CA GLY A 86 10.33 9.30 -5.98
C GLY A 86 10.64 8.11 -6.88
N SER A 87 11.86 7.59 -6.81
CA SER A 87 12.31 6.42 -7.55
C SER A 87 13.03 5.46 -6.63
N PHE A 88 12.42 4.31 -6.35
CA PHE A 88 12.92 3.36 -5.35
C PHE A 88 13.17 1.98 -5.95
N MET A 89 14.15 1.28 -5.40
CA MET A 89 14.35 -0.15 -5.63
C MET A 89 14.19 -0.91 -4.32
N PHE A 90 13.11 -1.68 -4.22
CA PHE A 90 12.78 -2.52 -3.07
C PHE A 90 13.40 -3.91 -3.25
N LEU A 91 14.29 -4.26 -2.33
CA LEU A 91 14.97 -5.54 -2.26
C LEU A 91 14.40 -6.38 -1.11
N GLY A 92 14.43 -7.70 -1.24
CA GLY A 92 14.11 -8.60 -0.13
C GLY A 92 13.30 -9.82 -0.56
N PRO A 93 12.94 -10.70 0.38
CA PRO A 93 12.21 -11.93 0.11
C PRO A 93 10.79 -11.70 -0.43
N SER A 94 10.18 -12.73 -1.01
CA SER A 94 8.79 -12.68 -1.44
C SER A 94 7.84 -12.54 -0.26
N GLY A 95 6.81 -11.70 -0.40
CA GLY A 95 5.71 -11.62 0.57
C GLY A 95 6.01 -10.92 1.89
N VAL A 96 7.08 -10.12 1.97
CA VAL A 96 7.44 -9.31 3.15
C VAL A 96 6.83 -7.89 3.15
N GLY A 97 6.20 -7.46 2.05
CA GLY A 97 5.51 -6.16 1.98
C GLY A 97 5.89 -5.22 0.83
N LYS A 98 6.89 -5.57 0.00
CA LYS A 98 7.34 -4.71 -1.14
C LYS A 98 6.19 -4.19 -2.02
N THR A 99 5.36 -5.10 -2.53
CA THR A 99 4.20 -4.77 -3.37
C THR A 99 3.07 -4.11 -2.57
N GLU A 100 2.94 -4.45 -1.28
CA GLU A 100 1.89 -3.89 -0.42
C GLU A 100 2.17 -2.42 -0.11
N LEU A 101 3.43 -2.03 0.10
CA LEU A 101 3.81 -0.63 0.24
C LEU A 101 3.49 0.18 -1.01
N ALA A 102 3.74 -0.37 -2.20
CA ALA A 102 3.36 0.29 -3.45
C ALA A 102 1.83 0.49 -3.57
N LYS A 103 1.04 -0.50 -3.12
CA LYS A 103 -0.43 -0.43 -3.09
C LYS A 103 -0.96 0.56 -2.07
N ALA A 104 -0.44 0.51 -0.84
CA ALA A 104 -0.78 1.44 0.21
C ALA A 104 -0.50 2.87 -0.24
N LEU A 105 0.64 3.09 -0.90
CA LEU A 105 1.00 4.39 -1.45
C LEU A 105 0.08 4.86 -2.59
N ALA A 106 -0.32 3.95 -3.48
CA ALA A 106 -1.25 4.29 -4.56
C ALA A 106 -2.63 4.70 -4.02
N VAL A 107 -3.11 4.01 -2.99
CA VAL A 107 -4.36 4.37 -2.32
C VAL A 107 -4.22 5.68 -1.56
N GLU A 108 -3.15 5.85 -0.79
CA GLU A 108 -3.02 7.02 0.09
C GLU A 108 -2.72 8.31 -0.67
N LEU A 109 -2.07 8.26 -1.82
CA LEU A 109 -1.78 9.48 -2.58
C LEU A 109 -2.81 9.79 -3.68
N PHE A 110 -3.50 8.77 -4.18
CA PHE A 110 -4.31 8.90 -5.39
C PHE A 110 -5.75 8.39 -5.25
N ASP A 111 -6.16 7.98 -4.04
CA ASP A 111 -7.50 7.47 -3.70
C ASP A 111 -8.01 6.36 -4.64
N ASP A 112 -7.09 5.59 -5.22
CA ASP A 112 -7.42 4.58 -6.24
C ASP A 112 -6.37 3.46 -6.26
N GLU A 113 -6.77 2.27 -5.80
CA GLU A 113 -5.92 1.08 -5.77
C GLU A 113 -5.58 0.55 -7.18
N GLN A 114 -6.37 0.92 -8.20
CA GLN A 114 -6.12 0.60 -9.61
C GLN A 114 -5.10 1.55 -10.27
N ASN A 115 -4.54 2.52 -9.53
CA ASN A 115 -3.47 3.37 -10.04
C ASN A 115 -2.07 2.74 -10.01
N ILE A 116 -1.95 1.46 -9.60
CA ILE A 116 -0.78 0.66 -9.98
C ILE A 116 -0.95 0.21 -11.43
N ARG A 117 -0.21 0.82 -12.34
CA ARG A 117 -0.40 0.61 -13.78
C ARG A 117 0.88 0.13 -14.46
N GLN A 118 0.73 -0.79 -15.41
CA GLN A 118 1.77 -1.12 -16.39
C GLN A 118 1.74 -0.09 -17.54
N LEU A 119 2.91 0.09 -18.16
CA LEU A 119 3.45 1.33 -18.77
C LEU A 119 2.63 2.11 -19.84
N THR A 120 3.04 3.37 -20.01
CA THR A 120 2.87 4.35 -21.13
C THR A 120 1.49 4.97 -21.34
N GLU A 121 0.49 4.25 -21.87
CA GLU A 121 -0.84 4.86 -22.08
C GLU A 121 -1.51 5.26 -20.76
N ALA A 122 -1.21 4.48 -19.71
CA ALA A 122 -1.75 4.69 -18.38
C ALA A 122 -1.22 5.98 -17.72
N ILE A 123 0.07 6.26 -17.89
CA ILE A 123 0.75 7.46 -17.34
C ILE A 123 0.30 8.71 -18.11
N ARG A 124 0.07 8.61 -19.43
CA ARG A 124 -0.42 9.72 -20.25
C ARG A 124 -1.82 10.19 -19.86
N ARG A 125 -2.68 9.30 -19.35
CA ARG A 125 -4.04 9.61 -18.91
C ARG A 125 -4.10 10.11 -17.46
N LYS A 126 -3.17 9.67 -16.60
CA LYS A 126 -3.05 10.08 -15.19
C LYS A 126 -1.57 10.27 -14.83
N PRO A 127 -1.02 11.50 -14.93
CA PRO A 127 0.39 11.78 -14.67
C PRO A 127 0.81 11.59 -13.21
N TYR A 128 -0.15 11.56 -12.27
CA TYR A 128 0.04 11.16 -10.87
C TYR A 128 -0.27 9.67 -10.71
N SER A 129 0.77 8.86 -10.60
CA SER A 129 0.62 7.42 -10.51
C SER A 129 1.80 6.76 -9.79
N VAL A 130 1.54 5.59 -9.18
CA VAL A 130 2.59 4.69 -8.74
C VAL A 130 2.86 3.69 -9.87
N ILE A 131 4.08 3.71 -10.40
CA ILE A 131 4.54 2.77 -11.41
C ILE A 131 5.29 1.66 -10.72
N LEU A 132 4.69 0.47 -10.72
CA LEU A 132 5.31 -0.71 -10.13
C LEU A 132 5.94 -1.57 -11.22
N PHE A 133 7.25 -1.73 -11.13
CA PHE A 133 8.01 -2.70 -11.89
C PHE A 133 8.31 -3.90 -10.99
N ASP A 134 7.48 -4.93 -11.07
CA ASP A 134 7.63 -6.14 -10.25
C ASP A 134 8.68 -7.09 -10.86
N GLU A 135 9.47 -7.75 -10.01
CA GLU A 135 10.46 -8.77 -10.40
C GLU A 135 11.52 -8.29 -11.41
N MET A 136 12.02 -7.07 -11.24
CA MET A 136 13.00 -6.50 -12.15
C MET A 136 14.29 -7.31 -12.18
N LYS A 137 14.64 -7.73 -13.41
CA LYS A 137 15.94 -8.33 -13.78
C LYS A 137 16.72 -7.34 -14.66
N LYS A 138 18.01 -7.65 -14.89
CA LYS A 138 19.08 -6.90 -15.60
C LYS A 138 18.72 -5.99 -16.81
N HIS A 139 17.55 -6.08 -17.43
CA HIS A 139 17.27 -5.45 -18.72
C HIS A 139 16.29 -4.27 -18.62
N ILE A 140 16.81 -3.08 -18.24
CA ILE A 140 16.08 -1.80 -18.41
C ILE A 140 16.78 -1.00 -19.50
N HIS A 141 16.63 -1.44 -20.74
CA HIS A 141 17.17 -0.68 -21.87
C HIS A 141 16.00 0.08 -22.51
N LYS A 142 15.83 1.34 -22.09
CA LYS A 142 14.93 2.38 -22.64
C LYS A 142 13.42 2.05 -22.64
N LEU A 143 12.68 2.71 -21.74
CA LEU A 143 11.22 2.88 -21.85
C LEU A 143 10.95 3.94 -22.92
N THR A 144 10.79 3.52 -24.17
CA THR A 144 10.31 4.38 -25.26
C THR A 144 8.94 3.86 -25.66
N ASP A 145 7.93 4.73 -25.76
CA ASP A 145 6.65 4.39 -26.39
C ASP A 145 6.94 3.80 -27.79
N GLY A 146 6.30 2.69 -28.16
CA GLY A 146 6.42 2.05 -29.48
C GLY A 146 6.04 2.95 -30.67
N ARG A 147 5.52 4.15 -30.40
CA ARG A 147 5.17 5.22 -31.35
C ARG A 147 6.05 6.47 -31.22
N GLY A 148 7.13 6.42 -30.44
CA GLY A 148 8.14 7.48 -30.34
C GLY A 148 7.72 8.74 -29.56
N ARG A 149 6.64 8.69 -28.76
CA ARG A 149 6.19 9.85 -27.97
C ARG A 149 6.89 9.90 -26.62
N THR A 150 7.26 11.10 -26.19
CA THR A 150 7.88 11.35 -24.87
C THR A 150 6.81 11.32 -23.78
N VAL A 151 7.06 10.58 -22.70
CA VAL A 151 6.20 10.55 -21.50
C VAL A 151 6.93 11.26 -20.37
N ASP A 152 6.24 12.18 -19.70
CA ASP A 152 6.75 12.87 -18.52
C ASP A 152 6.47 12.04 -17.25
N PHE A 153 7.49 11.89 -16.42
CA PHE A 153 7.46 11.14 -15.16
C PHE A 153 7.53 12.05 -13.92
N LYS A 154 7.58 13.38 -14.06
CA LYS A 154 7.77 14.35 -12.95
C LYS A 154 6.86 14.09 -11.74
N ASN A 155 5.61 13.74 -12.00
CA ASN A 155 4.57 13.53 -10.99
C ASN A 155 4.32 12.06 -10.64
N THR A 156 5.23 11.17 -11.04
CA THR A 156 5.11 9.72 -10.82
C THR A 156 5.99 9.27 -9.67
N ILE A 157 5.56 8.21 -8.99
CA ILE A 157 6.41 7.46 -8.07
C ILE A 157 6.77 6.15 -8.76
N VAL A 158 8.06 5.90 -8.94
CA VAL A 158 8.58 4.70 -9.58
C VAL A 158 9.06 3.75 -8.49
N ILE A 159 8.45 2.58 -8.41
CA ILE A 159 8.85 1.51 -7.49
C ILE A 159 9.26 0.31 -8.32
N MET A 160 10.48 -0.15 -8.10
CA MET A 160 10.97 -1.42 -8.65
C MET A 160 11.11 -2.42 -7.53
N THR A 161 10.64 -3.65 -7.71
CA THR A 161 10.87 -4.73 -6.76
C THR A 161 11.88 -5.72 -7.32
N SER A 162 12.70 -6.31 -6.45
CA SER A 162 13.55 -7.43 -6.80
C SER A 162 13.71 -8.36 -5.61
N ASN A 163 13.83 -9.66 -5.92
CA ASN A 163 14.17 -10.69 -4.93
C ASN A 163 15.70 -10.89 -4.83
N LEU A 164 16.50 -9.98 -5.41
CA LEU A 164 17.95 -10.02 -5.32
C LEU A 164 18.44 -9.99 -3.87
N GLY A 165 19.36 -10.89 -3.52
CA GLY A 165 19.92 -10.96 -2.16
C GLY A 165 19.00 -11.61 -1.11
N SER A 166 17.82 -12.12 -1.50
CA SER A 166 16.85 -12.68 -0.54
C SER A 166 17.42 -13.77 0.35
N GLU A 167 18.22 -14.69 -0.20
CA GLU A 167 18.82 -15.77 0.61
C GLU A 167 19.73 -15.25 1.73
N ILE A 168 20.48 -14.18 1.46
CA ILE A 168 21.40 -13.57 2.42
C ILE A 168 20.60 -12.79 3.47
N ILE A 169 19.58 -12.06 3.02
CA ILE A 169 18.66 -11.33 3.89
C ILE A 169 17.98 -12.30 4.86
N MET A 170 17.52 -13.45 4.39
CA MET A 170 16.86 -14.48 5.22
C MET A 170 17.80 -15.14 6.22
N LYS A 171 19.08 -15.36 5.86
CA LYS A 171 20.09 -15.97 6.75
C LYS A 171 20.70 -14.98 7.76
N GLY A 172 20.60 -13.70 7.45
CA GLY A 172 21.28 -12.62 8.15
C GLY A 172 20.39 -11.80 9.10
N VAL A 173 19.22 -12.34 9.45
CA VAL A 173 18.25 -11.71 10.36
C VAL A 173 18.72 -11.93 11.79
N GLU A 174 18.91 -10.85 12.53
CA GLU A 174 19.07 -10.92 13.98
C GLU A 174 17.73 -11.21 14.65
N THR A 175 17.71 -11.58 15.93
CA THR A 175 16.51 -12.03 16.68
C THR A 175 15.31 -11.07 16.64
N GLU A 176 15.49 -9.81 16.23
CA GLU A 176 14.44 -8.79 16.15
C GLU A 176 13.95 -8.46 14.73
N GLY A 177 14.27 -9.27 13.72
CA GLY A 177 13.78 -9.01 12.36
C GLY A 177 14.54 -7.87 11.66
N GLN A 178 15.66 -7.39 12.22
CA GLN A 178 16.51 -6.40 11.57
C GLN A 178 17.63 -7.09 10.78
N VAL A 179 17.92 -6.53 9.60
CA VAL A 179 19.02 -6.98 8.76
C VAL A 179 20.31 -6.32 9.23
N SER A 180 21.28 -7.13 9.64
CA SER A 180 22.58 -6.62 10.12
C SER A 180 23.28 -5.77 9.05
N ARG A 181 24.10 -4.82 9.50
CA ARG A 181 24.88 -3.93 8.61
C ARG A 181 25.70 -4.71 7.58
N LYS A 182 26.35 -5.82 8.02
CA LYS A 182 27.14 -6.70 7.16
C LYS A 182 26.31 -7.32 6.03
N VAL A 183 25.07 -7.69 6.33
CA VAL A 183 24.15 -8.24 5.33
C VAL A 183 23.72 -7.16 4.35
N LYS A 184 23.38 -5.96 4.83
CA LYS A 184 23.08 -4.81 3.95
C LYS A 184 24.24 -4.52 3.00
N GLU A 185 25.47 -4.49 3.50
CA GLU A 185 26.70 -4.29 2.69
C GLU A 185 26.86 -5.38 1.62
N THR A 186 26.68 -6.65 2.00
CA THR A 186 26.78 -7.79 1.08
C THR A 186 25.71 -7.74 -0.02
N VAL A 187 24.47 -7.40 0.34
CA VAL A 187 23.37 -7.24 -0.64
C VAL A 187 23.68 -6.09 -1.59
N MET A 188 24.22 -4.98 -1.08
CA MET A 188 24.59 -3.82 -1.90
C MET A 188 25.74 -4.12 -2.88
N GLU A 189 26.69 -4.98 -2.53
CA GLU A 189 27.70 -5.46 -3.48
C GLU A 189 27.06 -6.23 -4.65
N ILE A 190 26.08 -7.09 -4.35
CA ILE A 190 25.36 -7.85 -5.38
C ILE A 190 24.58 -6.91 -6.30
N VAL A 191 23.93 -5.89 -5.73
CA VAL A 191 23.23 -4.86 -6.50
C VAL A 191 24.18 -4.13 -7.43
N LYS A 192 25.33 -3.65 -6.93
CA LYS A 192 26.36 -2.95 -7.73
C LYS A 192 26.97 -3.83 -8.81
N LYS A 193 27.07 -5.15 -8.60
CA LYS A 193 27.51 -6.12 -9.62
C LYS A 193 26.44 -6.37 -10.68
N THR A 194 25.17 -6.28 -10.31
CA THR A 194 24.03 -6.62 -11.18
C THR A 194 23.59 -5.45 -12.05
N PHE A 195 23.59 -4.24 -11.49
CA PHE A 195 23.08 -3.03 -12.12
C PHE A 195 24.19 -2.02 -12.35
N LYS A 196 24.11 -1.30 -13.48
CA LYS A 196 25.11 -0.29 -13.81
C LYS A 196 24.99 0.96 -12.92
N PRO A 197 26.10 1.66 -12.59
CA PRO A 197 26.06 2.86 -11.76
C PRO A 197 25.13 3.96 -12.29
N GLU A 198 25.01 4.12 -13.62
CA GLU A 198 24.16 5.16 -14.21
C GLU A 198 22.67 4.93 -13.95
N PHE A 199 22.27 3.68 -13.73
CA PHE A 199 20.91 3.33 -13.33
C PHE A 199 20.73 3.57 -11.83
N LEU A 200 21.67 3.09 -11.00
CA LEU A 200 21.58 3.24 -9.54
C LEU A 200 21.55 4.71 -9.12
N ASN A 201 22.33 5.57 -9.78
CA ASN A 201 22.36 7.02 -9.51
C ASN A 201 21.07 7.77 -9.93
N ARG A 202 20.11 7.08 -10.57
CA ARG A 202 18.77 7.61 -10.88
C ARG A 202 17.73 7.26 -9.82
N LEU A 203 18.06 6.36 -8.90
CA LEU A 203 17.22 6.03 -7.77
C LEU A 203 17.42 7.08 -6.69
N ASP A 204 16.35 7.44 -6.00
CA ASP A 204 16.42 8.21 -4.76
C ASP A 204 16.92 7.32 -3.62
N ASP A 205 16.47 6.06 -3.58
CA ASP A 205 16.94 5.09 -2.58
C ASP A 205 16.83 3.62 -3.04
N ILE A 206 17.65 2.76 -2.42
CA ILE A 206 17.63 1.31 -2.54
C ILE A 206 17.32 0.73 -1.17
N ILE A 207 16.09 0.24 -1.02
CA ILE A 207 15.50 -0.12 0.27
C ILE A 207 15.50 -1.63 0.43
N ILE A 208 16.05 -2.12 1.54
CA ILE A 208 16.09 -3.55 1.87
C ILE A 208 14.95 -3.87 2.85
N PHE A 209 14.05 -4.74 2.43
CA PHE A 209 12.96 -5.25 3.25
C PHE A 209 13.44 -6.44 4.07
N SER A 210 13.15 -6.38 5.36
CA SER A 210 13.49 -7.44 6.30
C SER A 210 12.45 -8.56 6.29
N PRO A 211 12.83 -9.79 6.68
CA PRO A 211 11.87 -10.84 6.96
C PRO A 211 10.97 -10.47 8.14
N LEU A 212 9.74 -10.96 8.09
CA LEU A 212 8.73 -10.63 9.10
C LEU A 212 9.01 -11.36 10.41
N SER A 213 9.07 -10.62 11.50
CA SER A 213 9.13 -11.13 12.87
C SER A 213 7.80 -11.78 13.27
N GLU A 214 7.83 -12.60 14.33
CA GLU A 214 6.61 -13.23 14.85
C GLU A 214 5.56 -12.19 15.27
N LYS A 215 5.99 -11.09 15.89
CA LYS A 215 5.12 -9.98 16.27
C LYS A 215 4.42 -9.36 15.06
N GLU A 216 5.18 -9.07 14.00
CA GLU A 216 4.63 -8.52 12.76
C GLU A 216 3.68 -9.53 12.08
N LEU A 217 3.99 -10.82 12.11
CA LEU A 217 3.09 -11.86 11.60
C LEU A 217 1.75 -11.89 12.36
N LYS A 218 1.78 -11.79 13.69
CA LYS A 218 0.55 -11.71 14.52
C LYS A 218 -0.27 -10.48 14.16
N GLU A 219 0.36 -9.32 13.96
CA GLU A 219 -0.31 -8.09 13.53
C GLU A 219 -0.90 -8.21 12.12
N ILE A 220 -0.19 -8.84 11.18
CA ILE A 220 -0.71 -9.10 9.82
C ILE A 220 -1.94 -10.01 9.87
N VAL A 221 -1.93 -11.07 10.69
CA VAL A 221 -3.10 -11.95 10.86
C VAL A 221 -4.28 -11.17 11.41
N LYS A 222 -4.07 -10.33 12.45
CA LYS A 222 -5.11 -9.46 13.00
C LYS A 222 -5.68 -8.51 11.94
N LEU A 223 -4.83 -7.90 11.11
CA LEU A 223 -5.25 -7.03 10.02
C LEU A 223 -6.12 -7.79 9.00
N GLN A 224 -5.66 -8.94 8.50
CA GLN A 224 -6.39 -9.75 7.52
C GLN A 224 -7.73 -10.26 8.07
N MET A 225 -7.74 -10.68 9.33
CA MET A 225 -8.94 -11.11 10.03
C MET A 225 -9.90 -9.95 10.30
N GLY A 226 -9.39 -8.74 10.55
CA GLY A 226 -10.19 -7.53 10.68
C GLY A 226 -11.05 -7.27 9.44
N GLU A 227 -10.50 -7.47 8.23
CA GLU A 227 -11.27 -7.35 6.98
C GLU A 227 -12.38 -8.41 6.87
N VAL A 228 -12.09 -9.65 7.26
CA VAL A 228 -13.10 -10.73 7.31
C VAL A 228 -14.19 -10.40 8.32
N ILE A 229 -13.83 -9.92 9.51
CA ILE A 229 -14.77 -9.52 10.57
C ILE A 229 -15.66 -8.37 10.09
N LYS A 230 -15.09 -7.35 9.42
CA LYS A 230 -15.87 -6.26 8.82
C LYS A 230 -16.91 -6.79 7.82
N MET A 231 -16.52 -7.74 6.96
CA MET A 231 -17.44 -8.36 6.00
C MET A 231 -18.58 -9.13 6.70
N ILE A 232 -18.27 -9.87 7.77
CA ILE A 232 -19.28 -10.59 8.57
C ILE A 232 -20.24 -9.59 9.21
N LYS A 233 -19.70 -8.57 9.90
CA LYS A 233 -20.47 -7.54 10.60
C LYS A 233 -21.36 -6.72 9.66
N LYS A 234 -20.97 -6.54 8.39
CA LYS A 234 -21.82 -5.88 7.39
C LYS A 234 -23.12 -6.64 7.14
N ARG A 235 -23.09 -7.99 7.24
CA ARG A 235 -24.27 -8.85 7.03
C ARG A 235 -24.97 -9.24 8.33
N TYR A 236 -24.20 -9.40 9.41
CA TYR A 236 -24.68 -9.78 10.75
C TYR A 236 -24.16 -8.79 11.80
N PRO A 237 -24.72 -7.57 11.87
CA PRO A 237 -24.17 -6.49 12.71
C PRO A 237 -24.16 -6.82 14.21
N LEU A 238 -25.18 -7.56 14.67
CA LEU A 238 -25.38 -7.92 16.07
C LEU A 238 -24.57 -9.16 16.51
N SER A 239 -23.94 -9.88 15.57
CA SER A 239 -23.13 -11.07 15.90
C SER A 239 -21.78 -10.69 16.47
N GLU A 240 -21.37 -11.32 17.55
CA GLU A 240 -20.07 -11.16 18.18
C GLU A 240 -19.05 -12.08 17.50
N VAL A 241 -17.86 -11.56 17.20
CA VAL A 241 -16.79 -12.34 16.55
C VAL A 241 -15.54 -12.23 17.41
N GLU A 242 -15.12 -13.36 17.96
CA GLU A 242 -13.94 -13.47 18.82
C GLU A 242 -12.95 -14.44 18.19
N MET A 243 -11.67 -14.07 18.21
CA MET A 243 -10.56 -14.90 17.77
C MET A 243 -9.60 -15.09 18.94
N THR A 244 -9.28 -16.34 19.26
CA THR A 244 -8.33 -16.67 20.33
C THR A 244 -6.89 -16.43 19.88
N GLU A 245 -5.97 -16.26 20.83
CA GLU A 245 -4.53 -16.20 20.51
C GLU A 245 -4.06 -17.49 19.81
N SER A 246 -4.60 -18.65 20.20
CA SER A 246 -4.31 -19.93 19.54
C SER A 246 -4.73 -19.94 18.06
N ALA A 247 -5.83 -19.28 17.68
CA ALA A 247 -6.20 -19.14 16.28
C ALA A 247 -5.17 -18.30 15.50
N ILE A 248 -4.66 -17.23 16.08
CA ILE A 248 -3.62 -16.40 15.45
C ILE A 248 -2.37 -17.24 15.19
N GLU A 249 -1.88 -17.91 16.23
CA GLU A 249 -0.70 -18.78 16.14
C GLU A 249 -0.92 -19.94 15.18
N GLY A 250 -2.12 -20.53 15.17
CA GLY A 250 -2.52 -21.56 14.22
C GLY A 250 -2.53 -21.09 12.76
N ILE A 251 -3.01 -19.87 12.50
CA ILE A 251 -2.96 -19.26 11.16
C ILE A 251 -1.52 -19.01 10.72
N ILE A 252 -0.64 -18.53 11.61
CA ILE A 252 0.78 -18.35 11.30
C ILE A 252 1.42 -19.70 11.02
N LYS A 253 1.26 -20.68 11.92
CA LYS A 253 1.83 -22.04 11.80
C LYS A 253 1.44 -22.72 10.49
N SER A 254 0.17 -22.62 10.09
CA SER A 254 -0.35 -23.32 8.90
C SER A 254 -0.31 -22.49 7.61
N GLY A 255 -0.25 -21.16 7.71
CA GLY A 255 -0.39 -20.23 6.59
C GLY A 255 0.88 -19.45 6.22
N TYR A 256 1.87 -19.36 7.11
CA TYR A 256 3.13 -18.68 6.81
C TYR A 256 4.12 -19.63 6.12
N SER A 257 4.88 -19.09 5.15
CA SER A 257 5.95 -19.82 4.50
C SER A 257 7.15 -18.91 4.31
N ILE A 258 8.33 -19.36 4.75
CA ILE A 258 9.60 -18.66 4.58
C ILE A 258 9.86 -18.29 3.11
N ALA A 259 9.49 -19.16 2.15
CA ALA A 259 9.70 -18.92 0.73
C ALA A 259 8.75 -17.88 0.12
N TYR A 260 7.54 -17.73 0.68
CA TYR A 260 6.46 -16.92 0.10
C TYR A 260 5.99 -15.76 1.00
N GLY A 261 6.59 -15.62 2.17
CA GLY A 261 6.24 -14.63 3.20
C GLY A 261 4.80 -14.76 3.69
N ALA A 262 4.16 -13.62 3.97
CA ALA A 262 2.79 -13.55 4.46
C ALA A 262 1.71 -13.86 3.40
N ARG A 263 2.08 -14.01 2.12
CA ARG A 263 1.13 -14.19 1.01
C ARG A 263 0.19 -15.40 1.20
N PRO A 264 0.65 -16.59 1.64
CA PRO A 264 -0.24 -17.75 1.77
C PRO A 264 -1.20 -17.64 2.97
N MET A 265 -0.93 -16.77 3.96
CA MET A 265 -1.79 -16.62 5.14
C MET A 265 -3.20 -16.19 4.78
N ARG A 266 -3.34 -15.21 3.87
CA ARG A 266 -4.65 -14.77 3.38
C ARG A 266 -5.44 -15.92 2.75
N ARG A 267 -4.77 -16.73 1.92
CA ARG A 267 -5.38 -17.90 1.28
C ARG A 267 -5.80 -18.96 2.30
N TYR A 268 -5.01 -19.13 3.37
CA TYR A 268 -5.34 -20.06 4.45
C TYR A 268 -6.60 -19.58 5.21
N ILE A 269 -6.67 -18.29 5.56
CA ILE A 269 -7.85 -17.67 6.19
C ILE A 269 -9.11 -17.85 5.31
N GLU A 270 -8.99 -17.60 4.01
CA GLU A 270 -10.09 -17.77 3.05
C GLU A 270 -10.58 -19.24 3.00
N LYS A 271 -9.66 -20.20 2.91
CA LYS A 271 -10.00 -21.63 2.84
C LYS A 271 -10.53 -22.22 4.14
N THR A 272 -10.21 -21.63 5.28
CA THR A 272 -10.59 -22.14 6.60
C THR A 272 -11.74 -21.33 7.19
N VAL A 273 -11.44 -20.14 7.71
CA VAL A 273 -12.41 -19.27 8.38
C VAL A 273 -13.54 -18.87 7.46
N VAL A 274 -13.24 -18.23 6.32
CA VAL A 274 -14.27 -17.68 5.42
C VAL A 274 -15.14 -18.80 4.86
N THR A 275 -14.53 -19.91 4.47
CA THR A 275 -15.26 -21.08 3.96
C THR A 275 -16.18 -21.69 5.02
N SER A 276 -15.72 -21.86 6.27
CA SER A 276 -16.56 -22.37 7.36
C SER A 276 -17.76 -21.46 7.63
N ILE A 277 -17.52 -20.15 7.72
CA ILE A 277 -18.61 -19.18 7.94
C ILE A 277 -19.60 -19.20 6.77
N THR A 278 -19.10 -19.25 5.54
CA THR A 278 -19.94 -19.33 4.34
C THR A 278 -20.82 -20.58 4.34
N LYS A 279 -20.28 -21.74 4.73
CA LYS A 279 -21.07 -22.97 4.87
C LYS A 279 -22.18 -22.83 5.91
N SER A 280 -21.90 -22.23 7.06
CA SER A 280 -22.89 -21.99 8.11
C SER A 280 -23.97 -20.98 7.72
N ILE A 281 -23.65 -20.01 6.87
CA ILE A 281 -24.64 -19.12 6.26
C ILE A 281 -25.56 -19.89 5.33
N ILE A 282 -25.00 -20.71 4.43
CA ILE A 282 -25.77 -21.47 3.43
C ILE A 282 -26.65 -22.53 4.09
N SER A 283 -26.17 -23.17 5.17
CA SER A 283 -26.94 -24.17 5.91
C SER A 283 -28.04 -23.58 6.81
N GLY A 284 -28.14 -22.25 6.92
CA GLY A 284 -29.11 -21.58 7.78
C GLY A 284 -28.76 -21.61 9.28
N MET A 285 -27.54 -22.01 9.64
CA MET A 285 -27.07 -22.02 11.04
C MET A 285 -26.73 -20.63 11.56
N MET A 286 -26.47 -19.67 10.67
CA MET A 286 -26.20 -18.27 11.01
C MET A 286 -27.49 -17.45 11.14
N LYS A 287 -27.72 -16.90 12.34
CA LYS A 287 -28.79 -15.98 12.75
C LYS A 287 -28.23 -14.57 13.02
N GLU A 288 -29.12 -13.62 13.33
CA GLU A 288 -28.73 -12.22 13.57
C GLU A 288 -27.84 -12.01 14.80
N LYS A 289 -28.01 -12.80 15.86
CA LYS A 289 -27.33 -12.66 17.15
C LYS A 289 -26.53 -13.91 17.49
N ASN A 290 -25.48 -14.19 16.73
CA ASN A 290 -24.57 -15.29 17.06
C ASN A 290 -23.29 -14.81 17.73
N LYS A 291 -22.71 -15.69 18.55
CA LYS A 291 -21.31 -15.63 18.92
C LYS A 291 -20.51 -16.55 18.00
N ILE A 292 -19.54 -15.99 17.30
CA ILE A 292 -18.63 -16.69 16.40
C ILE A 292 -17.26 -16.73 17.06
N GLN A 293 -16.84 -17.92 17.47
CA GLN A 293 -15.53 -18.14 18.09
C GLN A 293 -14.61 -18.86 17.12
N ILE A 294 -13.44 -18.28 16.88
CA ILE A 294 -12.41 -18.82 15.99
C ILE A 294 -11.23 -19.26 16.85
N GLU A 295 -10.89 -20.55 16.77
CA GLU A 295 -9.83 -21.17 17.57
C GLU A 295 -9.02 -22.18 16.74
N TYR A 296 -7.84 -22.54 17.22
CA TYR A 296 -7.02 -23.61 16.64
C TYR A 296 -7.03 -24.82 17.57
N GLU A 297 -7.55 -25.94 17.09
CA GLU A 297 -7.69 -27.18 17.86
C GLU A 297 -7.60 -28.39 16.92
N ASN A 298 -6.90 -29.46 17.33
CA ASN A 298 -6.68 -30.66 16.51
C ASN A 298 -5.98 -30.36 15.18
N ASP A 299 -4.95 -29.51 15.24
CA ASP A 299 -4.16 -29.04 14.09
C ASP A 299 -4.94 -28.40 12.94
N LYS A 300 -6.12 -27.83 13.25
CA LYS A 300 -6.95 -27.11 12.28
C LYS A 300 -7.65 -25.92 12.92
N ILE A 301 -7.95 -24.93 12.09
CA ILE A 301 -8.84 -23.83 12.48
C ILE A 301 -10.27 -24.35 12.58
N GLN A 302 -10.91 -24.09 13.71
CA GLN A 302 -12.31 -24.35 13.96
C GLN A 302 -13.08 -23.05 14.13
N VAL A 303 -14.29 -23.02 13.59
CA VAL A 303 -15.22 -21.90 13.74
C VAL A 303 -16.46 -22.44 14.44
N LYS A 304 -16.66 -22.04 15.69
CA LYS A 304 -17.83 -22.40 16.50
C LYS A 304 -18.82 -21.24 16.45
N ILE A 305 -20.08 -21.56 16.12
CA ILE A 305 -21.17 -20.57 16.04
C ILE A 305 -22.21 -21.00 17.05
N THR A 306 -22.50 -20.14 18.02
CA THR A 306 -23.53 -20.35 19.04
C THR A 306 -24.54 -19.22 19.03
N ASP A 307 -25.76 -19.51 19.46
CA ASP A 307 -26.76 -18.46 19.73
C ASP A 307 -26.32 -17.65 20.96
N LYS A 308 -26.48 -16.33 20.88
CA LYS A 308 -26.21 -15.39 21.98
C LYS A 308 -27.45 -15.21 22.85
#